data_AF-A0A1Y2H008-F1
#
_entry.id   AF-A0A1Y2H008-F1
#
_cell.length_a   1.000
_cell.length_b   1.000
_cell.length_c   1.000
_cell.angle_alpha   90.00
_cell.angle_beta   90.00
_cell.angle_gamma   90.00
#
_symmetry.space_group_name_H-M   'P 1'
#
loop_
_entity.id
_entity.type
_entity.pdbx_description
1 polymer ?
#
loop_
_entity_poly.entity_id
_entity_poly.type
_entity_poly.pdbx_seq_one_letter_code
_entity_poly.pdbx_strand_id
1 'polypeptide(L)' 'QAKTFPCHLCTRIFSRKHDLQRHIRVHTGSKPYVCMSCQKAFARTDALCRH' A
#
# COMPACT_ATOMS: atom_id res chain seq x y z
N GLN A 1 12.51 20.12 -11.51
CA GLN A 1 12.89 18.70 -11.25
C GLN A 1 11.69 17.99 -10.67
N ALA A 2 11.22 16.90 -11.29
CA ALA A 2 10.12 16.12 -10.73
C ALA A 2 10.66 15.29 -9.55
N LYS A 3 10.07 15.45 -8.36
CA LYS A 3 10.48 14.67 -7.18
C LYS A 3 9.95 13.25 -7.31
N THR A 4 10.84 12.28 -7.46
CA THR A 4 10.53 10.85 -7.52
C THR A 4 10.71 10.19 -6.16
N PHE A 5 10.04 9.05 -5.95
CA PHE A 5 10.06 8.29 -4.70
C PHE A 5 10.43 6.82 -5.00
N PRO A 6 11.73 6.47 -4.96
CA PRO A 6 12.18 5.10 -5.18
C PRO A 6 11.85 4.20 -3.99
N CYS A 7 11.50 2.94 -4.26
CA CYS A 7 11.46 1.92 -3.23
C CYS A 7 12.87 1.49 -2.83
N HIS A 8 13.10 1.24 -1.54
CA HIS A 8 14.38 0.74 -1.04
C HIS A 8 14.42 -0.80 -0.91
N LEU A 9 13.30 -1.48 -1.19
CA LEU A 9 13.17 -2.95 -1.14
C LEU A 9 13.11 -3.58 -2.53
N CYS A 10 12.94 -2.76 -3.59
CA CYS A 10 12.93 -3.19 -4.97
C CYS A 10 13.28 -2.01 -5.91
N THR A 11 13.31 -2.25 -7.22
CA THR A 11 13.70 -1.25 -8.23
C THR A 11 12.56 -0.33 -8.68
N ARG A 12 11.37 -0.41 -8.06
CA ARG A 12 10.21 0.40 -8.49
C ARG A 12 10.35 1.85 -8.03
N ILE A 13 9.99 2.77 -8.92
CA ILE A 13 9.99 4.22 -8.67
C ILE A 13 8.56 4.74 -8.80
N PHE A 14 8.16 5.60 -7.87
CA PHE A 14 6.82 6.18 -7.83
C PHE A 14 6.89 7.70 -8.00
N SER A 15 5.90 8.26 -8.69
CA SER A 15 5.77 9.71 -8.88
C SER A 15 5.17 10.42 -7.67
N ARG A 16 4.56 9.67 -6.73
CA ARG A 16 3.96 10.22 -5.50
C ARG A 16 4.39 9.44 -4.27
N LYS A 17 4.58 10.15 -3.15
CA LYS A 17 4.98 9.56 -1.87
C LYS A 17 3.97 8.53 -1.36
N HIS A 18 2.67 8.82 -1.47
CA HIS A 18 1.63 7.91 -0.98
C HIS A 18 1.58 6.59 -1.78
N ASP A 19 1.94 6.63 -3.06
CA ASP A 19 2.02 5.43 -3.88
C ASP A 19 3.16 4.52 -3.42
N LEU A 20 4.34 5.09 -3.14
CA LEU A 20 5.45 4.36 -2.52
C LEU A 20 5.06 3.78 -1.16
N GLN A 21 4.44 4.57 -0.27
CA GLN A 21 4.03 4.11 1.06
C GLN A 21 3.01 2.97 0.99
N ARG A 22 2.06 3.03 0.05
CA ARG A 22 1.13 1.94 -0.22
C ARG A 22 1.86 0.71 -0.76
N HIS A 23 2.82 0.90 -1.65
CA HIS A 23 3.61 -0.19 -2.22
C HIS A 23 4.46 -0.91 -1.18
N ILE A 24 5.05 -0.20 -0.20
CA ILE A 24 5.85 -0.82 0.88
C ILE A 24 5.04 -1.88 1.65
N ARG A 25 3.72 -1.74 1.76
CA ARG A 25 2.84 -2.72 2.40
C ARG A 25 2.87 -4.10 1.72
N VAL A 26 3.24 -4.16 0.44
CA VAL A 26 3.43 -5.42 -0.30
C VAL A 26 4.64 -6.18 0.24
N HIS A 27 5.70 -5.47 0.62
CA HIS A 27 6.90 -6.10 1.18
C HIS A 27 6.74 -6.47 2.66
N THR A 28 6.08 -5.63 3.45
CA THR A 28 5.89 -5.89 4.89
C THR A 28 4.70 -6.80 5.18
N GLY A 29 3.86 -7.09 4.18
CA GLY A 29 2.59 -7.79 4.37
C GLY A 29 1.56 -7.00 5.20
N SER A 30 1.78 -5.69 5.41
CA SER A 30 0.92 -4.85 6.24
C SER A 30 -0.49 -4.72 5.64
N LYS A 31 -1.49 -5.09 6.44
CA LYS A 31 -2.91 -5.02 6.07
C LYS A 31 -3.70 -4.27 7.16
N PRO A 32 -3.59 -2.93 7.21
CA PRO A 32 -4.15 -2.15 8.30
C PRO A 32 -5.68 -2.02 8.27
N TYR A 33 -6.34 -2.41 7.17
CA TYR A 33 -7.78 -2.26 7.03
C TYR A 33 -8.46 -3.60 7.26
N VAL A 34 -9.23 -3.72 8.32
CA VAL A 34 -9.89 -4.98 8.69
C VAL A 34 -11.40 -4.83 8.52
N CYS A 35 -12.02 -5.80 7.85
CA CYS A 35 -13.46 -5.92 7.81
C CYS A 35 -13.95 -6.41 9.17
N MET A 36 -14.73 -5.61 9.88
CA MET A 36 -15.20 -5.97 11.23
C MET A 36 -16.17 -7.16 11.22
N SER A 37 -16.88 -7.38 10.12
CA SER A 37 -17.86 -8.47 10.01
C SER A 37 -17.20 -9.84 9.83
N CYS A 38 -16.18 -9.96 8.97
CA CYS A 38 -15.54 -11.24 8.64
C CYS A 38 -14.07 -11.33 9.05
N GLN A 39 -13.52 -10.30 9.69
CA GLN A 39 -12.13 -10.18 10.15
C GLN A 39 -11.06 -10.29 9.06
N LYS A 40 -11.45 -10.20 7.77
CA LYS A 40 -10.48 -10.17 6.66
C LYS A 40 -9.73 -8.84 6.65
N ALA A 41 -8.41 -8.93 6.53
CA ALA A 41 -7.51 -7.78 6.46
C ALA A 41 -7.11 -7.45 5.00
N PHE A 42 -7.02 -6.16 4.70
CA PHE A 42 -6.72 -5.59 3.38
C PHE A 42 -5.58 -4.57 3.48
N ALA A 43 -4.74 -4.54 2.44
CA ALA A 43 -3.64 -3.58 2.34
C ALA A 43 -4.10 -2.16 1.93
N ARG A 44 -5.31 -2.04 1.39
CA ARG A 44 -5.87 -0.80 0.81
C ARG A 44 -7.32 -0.59 1.23
N THR A 45 -7.73 0.68 1.38
CA THR A 45 -9.11 1.06 1.73
C THR A 45 -10.09 0.73 0.63
N ASP A 46 -9.74 0.95 -0.64
CA ASP A 46 -10.60 0.64 -1.78
C ASP A 46 -10.84 -0.88 -1.91
N ALA A 47 -9.86 -1.70 -1.53
CA ALA A 47 -10.03 -3.14 -1.48
C ALA A 47 -11.00 -3.57 -0.37
N LEU A 48 -10.98 -2.91 0.80
CA LEU A 48 -11.96 -3.13 1.85
C LEU A 48 -13.36 -2.61 1.45
N CYS A 49 -13.45 -1.47 0.77
CA CYS A 49 -14.73 -0.87 0.38
C CYS A 49 -15.48 -1.72 -0.67
N ARG A 50 -14.74 -2.40 -1.56
CA ARG A 50 -15.31 -3.33 -2.56
C ARG A 50 -15.53 -4.74 -2.01
N HIS A 51 -14.97 -5.04 -0.84
CA HIS A 51 -15.04 -6.38 -0.25
C HIS A 51 -16.42 -6.64 0.35
#